data_AF-A0A811KTW0-F1
#
_entry.id   AF-A0A811KTW0-F1
#
_cell.length_a   1.000
_cell.length_b   1.000
_cell.length_c   1.000
_cell.angle_alpha   90.00
_cell.angle_beta   90.00
_cell.angle_gamma   90.00
#
_symmetry.space_group_name_H-M   'P 1'
#
loop_
_entity.id
_entity.type
_entity.pdbx_description
1 polymer ?
#
loop_
_entity_poly.entity_id
_entity_poly.type
_entity_poly.pdbx_seq_one_letter_code
_entity_poly.pdbx_strand_id
1 'polypeptide(L)' 'MKIFVQLLQAELWCKVVKHLTIVDDTCSLAVVNKYFYKLVKMDFKQLCYHHVVYRLKGETWAYAFSDLGVRS' A
#
# COMPACT_ATOMS: atom_id res chain seq x y z
N MET A 1 24.89 -2.84 -15.49
CA MET A 1 24.48 -1.53 -14.93
C MET A 1 22.99 -1.39 -14.62
N LYS A 2 22.05 -1.82 -15.49
CA LYS A 2 20.60 -1.61 -15.28
C LYS A 2 20.03 -2.22 -13.99
N ILE A 3 20.48 -3.40 -13.58
CA ILE A 3 20.02 -4.10 -12.37
C ILE A 3 20.38 -3.30 -11.09
N PHE A 4 21.59 -2.72 -11.05
CA PHE A 4 22.05 -1.94 -9.91
C PHE A 4 21.22 -0.68 -9.69
N VAL A 5 20.85 0.00 -10.78
CA VAL A 5 19.99 1.20 -10.74
C VAL A 5 18.58 0.84 -10.25
N GLN A 6 18.03 -0.30 -10.67
CA GLN A 6 16.72 -0.79 -10.21
C GLN A 6 16.72 -1.18 -8.73
N LEU A 7 17.80 -1.82 -8.25
CA LEU A 7 17.96 -2.17 -6.84
C LEU A 7 18.12 -0.92 -5.95
N LEU A 8 18.91 0.06 -6.40
CA LEU A 8 19.09 1.34 -5.70
C LEU A 8 17.77 2.12 -5.62
N GLN A 9 16.98 2.11 -6.70
CA GLN A 9 15.63 2.69 -6.71
C GLN A 9 14.72 1.98 -5.70
N ALA A 10 14.75 0.65 -5.62
CA ALA A 10 13.94 -0.10 -4.65
C ALA A 10 14.32 0.19 -3.19
N GLU A 11 15.61 0.29 -2.88
CA GLU A 11 16.06 0.69 -1.54
C GLU A 11 15.64 2.10 -1.17
N LEU A 12 15.71 3.04 -2.13
CA LEU A 12 15.27 4.40 -1.92
C LEU A 12 13.76 4.45 -1.60
N TRP A 13 12.95 3.76 -2.40
CA TRP A 13 11.51 3.66 -2.16
C TRP A 13 11.17 2.95 -0.84
N CYS A 14 11.93 1.92 -0.46
CA CYS A 14 11.81 1.29 0.86
C CYS A 14 12.02 2.31 1.99
N LYS A 15 13.02 3.19 1.86
CA LYS A 15 13.27 4.24 2.85
C LYS A 15 12.12 5.26 2.88
N VAL A 16 11.67 5.74 1.72
CA VAL A 16 10.53 6.66 1.63
C VAL A 16 9.29 6.07 2.30
N VAL A 17 8.93 4.82 1.96
CA VAL A 17 7.76 4.14 2.52
C VAL A 17 7.89 3.93 4.03
N LYS A 18 9.09 3.66 4.55
CA LYS A 18 9.32 3.57 6.01
C LYS A 18 9.13 4.89 6.74
N HIS A 19 9.27 6.02 6.05
CA HIS A 19 9.04 7.36 6.62
C HIS A 19 7.59 7.82 6.49
N LEU A 20 6.75 7.09 5.76
CA LEU A 20 5.31 7.34 5.75
C LEU A 20 4.74 6.86 7.08
N THR A 21 4.48 7.81 7.96
CA THR A 21 3.90 7.58 9.29
C THR A 21 2.38 7.46 9.23
N ILE A 22 1.75 7.92 8.14
CA ILE A 22 0.31 7.96 7.98
C ILE A 22 -0.15 6.72 7.19
N VAL A 23 -1.11 6.00 7.77
CA VAL A 23 -1.71 4.81 7.14
C VAL A 23 -2.33 5.19 5.77
N ASP A 24 -2.95 6.37 5.66
CA ASP A 24 -3.55 6.85 4.41
C ASP A 24 -2.53 7.03 3.27
N ASP A 25 -1.32 7.52 3.56
CA ASP A 25 -0.27 7.71 2.55
C ASP A 25 0.26 6.36 2.04
N THR A 26 0.43 5.40 2.95
CA THR A 26 0.84 4.03 2.61
C THR A 26 -0.23 3.28 1.83
N CYS A 27 -1.51 3.51 2.16
CA CYS A 27 -2.64 3.01 1.38
C CYS A 27 -2.65 3.60 -0.03
N SER A 28 -2.51 4.92 -0.15
CA SER A 28 -2.51 5.63 -1.43
C SER A 28 -1.43 5.09 -2.36
N LEU A 29 -0.22 4.88 -1.86
CA LEU A 29 0.85 4.24 -2.66
C LEU A 29 0.54 2.80 -3.05
N ALA A 30 0.00 2.00 -2.13
CA ALA A 30 -0.34 0.60 -2.38
C ALA A 30 -1.44 0.44 -3.43
N VAL A 31 -2.35 1.40 -3.54
CA VAL A 31 -3.43 1.44 -4.55
C VAL A 31 -2.91 1.80 -5.93
N VAL A 32 -2.00 2.79 -6.03
CA VAL A 32 -1.53 3.32 -7.31
C VAL A 32 -0.73 2.30 -8.13
N ASN A 33 0.05 1.43 -7.48
CA ASN A 33 0.88 0.47 -8.20
C ASN A 33 1.15 -0.83 -7.42
N LYS A 34 1.07 -1.97 -8.11
CA LYS A 34 1.42 -3.30 -7.59
C LYS A 34 2.86 -3.40 -7.05
N TYR A 35 3.77 -2.58 -7.57
CA TYR A 35 5.14 -2.44 -7.07
C TYR A 35 5.16 -1.91 -5.63
N PHE A 36 4.48 -0.78 -5.38
CA PHE A 36 4.38 -0.18 -4.05
C PHE A 36 3.58 -1.04 -3.09
N TYR A 37 2.53 -1.71 -3.56
CA TYR A 37 1.78 -2.69 -2.75
C TYR A 37 2.70 -3.74 -2.12
N LYS A 38 3.67 -4.27 -2.88
CA LYS A 38 4.65 -5.24 -2.37
C LYS A 38 5.69 -4.61 -1.43
N LEU A 39 5.95 -3.33 -1.60
CA LEU A 39 6.98 -2.56 -0.90
C LEU A 39 6.53 -2.12 0.50
N VAL A 40 5.26 -1.72 0.62
CA VAL A 40 4.65 -1.29 1.90
C VAL A 40 4.57 -2.44 2.91
N LYS A 41 4.53 -3.71 2.45
CA LYS A 41 4.47 -4.92 3.30
C LYS A 41 3.39 -4.88 4.39
N MET A 42 2.34 -4.10 4.17
CA MET A 42 1.22 -3.94 5.10
C MET A 42 0.14 -4.98 4.80
N ASP A 43 -0.41 -5.59 5.85
CA ASP A 43 -1.52 -6.54 5.73
C ASP A 43 -2.86 -5.81 5.69
N PHE A 44 -3.17 -5.26 4.51
CA PHE A 44 -4.44 -4.57 4.28
C PHE A 44 -5.68 -5.45 4.52
N LYS A 45 -5.54 -6.79 4.44
CA LYS A 45 -6.64 -7.70 4.72
C LYS A 45 -6.94 -7.73 6.21
N GLN A 46 -5.92 -7.83 7.05
CA GLN A 46 -6.07 -7.75 8.50
C GLN A 46 -6.62 -6.38 8.93
N LEU A 47 -6.12 -5.29 8.33
CA LEU A 47 -6.64 -3.95 8.57
C LEU A 47 -8.12 -3.83 8.20
N CYS A 48 -8.53 -4.34 7.02
CA CYS A 48 -9.94 -4.37 6.64
C CYS A 48 -10.80 -5.10 7.67
N TYR A 49 -10.35 -6.26 8.18
CA TYR A 49 -11.11 -6.98 9.20
C TYR A 49 -11.23 -6.21 10.52
N HIS A 50 -10.15 -5.56 10.95
CA HIS A 50 -10.17 -4.76 12.17
C HIS A 50 -11.16 -3.58 12.07
N HIS A 51 -11.28 -2.98 10.89
CA HIS A 51 -12.15 -1.85 10.63
C HIS A 51 -13.52 -2.23 10.03
N VAL A 52 -13.88 -3.52 9.99
CA VAL A 52 -15.16 -4.01 9.44
C VAL A 52 -15.40 -3.57 7.99
N VAL A 53 -14.33 -3.50 7.21
CA VAL A 53 -14.39 -3.17 5.78
C VAL A 53 -14.55 -4.44 4.96
N TYR A 54 -15.57 -4.44 4.10
CA TYR A 54 -15.83 -5.52 3.17
C TYR A 54 -15.31 -5.18 1.78
N ARG A 55 -14.63 -6.17 1.19
CA ARG A 55 -14.06 -6.05 -0.16
C ARG A 55 -15.03 -6.56 -1.22
N LEU A 56 -15.25 -5.78 -2.27
CA LEU A 56 -15.96 -6.17 -3.48
C LEU A 56 -15.19 -7.22 -4.29
N LYS A 57 -15.91 -7.96 -5.15
CA LYS A 57 -15.30 -8.97 -6.02
C LYS A 57 -14.48 -8.28 -7.11
N GLY A 58 -13.15 -8.45 -7.08
CA GLY A 58 -12.22 -7.96 -8.11
C GLY A 58 -11.32 -6.80 -7.66
N GLU A 59 -11.62 -6.13 -6.55
CA GLU A 59 -10.76 -5.06 -6.02
C GLU A 59 -9.65 -5.61 -5.12
N THR A 60 -8.63 -4.80 -4.83
CA THR A 60 -7.55 -5.17 -3.90
C THR A 60 -7.91 -4.80 -2.46
N TRP A 61 -7.31 -5.47 -1.48
CA TRP A 61 -7.54 -5.12 -0.06
C TRP A 61 -7.05 -3.70 0.28
N ALA A 62 -5.96 -3.24 -0.35
CA ALA A 62 -5.51 -1.85 -0.20
C ALA A 62 -6.54 -0.85 -0.72
N TYR A 63 -7.19 -1.15 -1.84
CA TYR A 63 -8.23 -0.31 -2.40
C TYR A 63 -9.46 -0.23 -1.49
N ALA A 64 -9.96 -1.39 -1.05
CA ALA A 64 -11.07 -1.45 -0.10
C ALA A 64 -10.77 -0.67 1.18
N PHE A 65 -9.55 -0.81 1.71
CA PHE A 65 -9.13 -0.11 2.91
C PHE A 65 -8.96 1.40 2.68
N SER A 66 -8.47 1.84 1.52
CA SER A 66 -8.36 3.28 1.22
C SER A 66 -9.71 4.00 1.10
N ASP A 67 -10.77 3.27 0.74
CA ASP A 67 -12.11 3.82 0.57
C ASP A 67 -12.82 4.11 1.92
N LEU A 68 -12.23 3.70 3.06
CA LEU A 68 -12.71 4.05 4.41
C LEU A 68 -12.88 5.55 4.60
N GLY A 69 -11.96 6.36 4.08
CA GLY A 69 -11.96 7.81 4.22
C GLY A 69 -12.94 8.54 3.31
N VAL A 70 -13.54 7.85 2.33
CA VAL A 70 -14.48 8.42 1.36
C VAL A 70 -15.94 8.08 1.70
N ARG A 71 -16.16 6.99 2.46
CA ARG A 71 -17.50 6.52 2.86
C ARG A 71 -17.91 6.86 4.29
N SER A 72 -17.06 7.56 5.04
CA SER A 72 -17.33 8.06 6.40
C SER A 72 -17.93 9.46 6.40
#